data_AF-A0A3P1TD40-F1
#
_entry.id   AF-A0A3P1TD40-F1
#
_cell.length_a   1.000
_cell.length_b   1.000
_cell.length_c   1.000
_cell.angle_alpha   90.00
_cell.angle_beta   90.00
_cell.angle_gamma   90.00
#
_symmetry.space_group_name_H-M   'P 1'
#
loop_
_entity.id
_entity.type
_entity.pdbx_description
1 polymer ?
#
loop_
_entity_poly.entity_id
_entity_poly.type
_entity_poly.pdbx_seq_one_letter_code
_entity_poly.pdbx_strand_id
1 'polypeptide(L)'
;MQHRTGLLLMTEVRQRVIDDLPDDLGDETRAAACKAVDDTLHSLMMLVEGVVGSPGDESGGIDFEVDLVGQLVDSETGQVLHTESLRDGDGACMGLAGWLEGDYGDLL
;
A
#
# COMPACT_ATOMS: atom_id res chain seq x y z
N MET A 1 -0.14 7.82 12.40
CA MET A 1 0.21 6.38 12.42
C MET A 1 0.01 5.77 11.03
N GLN A 2 -0.91 6.33 10.25
CA GLN A 2 -1.11 6.12 8.81
C GLN A 2 0.18 5.94 7.98
N HIS A 3 1.21 6.79 8.14
CA HIS A 3 2.49 6.62 7.42
C HIS A 3 3.15 5.27 7.69
N ARG A 4 3.18 4.85 8.96
CA ARG A 4 3.77 3.57 9.39
C ARG A 4 2.89 2.40 8.99
N THR A 5 1.57 2.54 9.08
CA THR A 5 0.61 1.52 8.63
C THR A 5 0.72 1.30 7.11
N GLY A 6 0.76 2.38 6.34
CA GLY A 6 0.97 2.35 4.89
C GLY A 6 2.30 1.70 4.53
N LEU A 7 3.39 2.13 5.17
CA LEU A 7 4.72 1.54 4.97
C LEU A 7 4.73 0.03 5.26
N LEU A 8 4.23 -0.40 6.42
CA LEU A 8 4.20 -1.81 6.80
C LEU A 8 3.37 -2.66 5.84
N LEU A 9 2.18 -2.19 5.47
CA LEU A 9 1.32 -2.89 4.52
C LEU A 9 2.03 -3.08 3.18
N MET A 10 2.65 -2.02 2.66
CA MET A 10 3.25 -2.03 1.34
C MET A 10 4.55 -2.81 1.30
N THR A 11 5.43 -2.66 2.29
CA THR A 11 6.63 -3.48 2.42
C THR A 11 6.26 -4.96 2.41
N GLU A 12 5.24 -5.34 3.17
CA GLU A 12 4.90 -6.75 3.33
C GLU A 12 4.22 -7.36 2.11
N VAL A 13 3.31 -6.62 1.47
CA VAL A 13 2.70 -7.07 0.21
C VAL A 13 3.75 -7.11 -0.89
N ARG A 14 4.62 -6.09 -1.00
CA ARG A 14 5.67 -6.05 -2.01
C ARG A 14 6.66 -7.19 -1.85
N GLN A 15 7.22 -7.37 -0.65
CA GLN A 15 8.23 -8.40 -0.40
C GLN A 15 7.68 -9.78 -0.71
N ARG A 16 6.45 -10.06 -0.29
CA ARG A 16 5.77 -11.32 -0.61
C ARG A 16 5.69 -11.60 -2.11
N VAL A 17 5.36 -10.59 -2.91
CA VAL A 17 5.28 -10.75 -4.37
C VAL A 17 6.67 -10.91 -4.99
N ILE A 18 7.67 -10.19 -4.48
CA ILE A 18 9.06 -10.30 -4.97
C ILE A 18 9.67 -11.65 -4.64
N ASP A 19 9.41 -12.19 -3.44
CA ASP A 19 9.87 -13.51 -3.00
C ASP A 19 9.28 -14.65 -3.86
N ASP A 20 8.08 -14.44 -4.42
CA ASP A 20 7.41 -15.38 -5.31
C ASP A 20 7.88 -15.26 -6.78
N LEU A 21 8.74 -14.28 -7.13
CA LEU A 21 9.25 -14.13 -8.50
C LEU A 21 10.23 -15.27 -8.84
N PRO A 22 10.11 -15.92 -10.02
CA PRO A 22 11.02 -16.99 -10.43
C PRO A 22 12.50 -16.56 -10.39
N ASP A 23 13.35 -17.38 -9.77
CA ASP A 23 14.79 -17.11 -9.62
C ASP A 23 15.53 -17.03 -10.97
N ASP A 24 14.98 -17.63 -12.03
CA ASP A 24 15.56 -17.68 -13.38
C ASP A 24 15.19 -16.48 -14.26
N LEU A 25 14.45 -15.49 -13.74
CA LEU A 25 14.21 -14.24 -14.45
C LEU A 25 15.51 -13.48 -14.70
N GLY A 26 15.71 -13.05 -15.95
CA GLY A 26 16.78 -12.11 -16.27
C GLY A 26 16.59 -10.76 -15.56
N ASP A 27 17.70 -10.07 -15.29
CA ASP A 27 17.74 -8.84 -14.50
C ASP A 27 16.73 -7.77 -14.99
N GLU A 28 16.64 -7.56 -16.30
CA GLU A 28 15.72 -6.60 -16.90
C GLU A 28 14.24 -6.98 -16.66
N THR A 29 13.92 -8.26 -16.79
CA THR A 29 12.56 -8.77 -16.56
C THR A 29 12.17 -8.68 -15.09
N ARG A 30 13.10 -9.00 -14.18
CA ARG A 30 12.90 -8.85 -12.73
C ARG A 30 12.67 -7.38 -12.37
N ALA A 31 13.48 -6.46 -12.89
CA ALA A 31 13.31 -5.03 -12.64
C ALA A 31 11.95 -4.51 -13.13
N ALA A 32 11.52 -4.91 -14.33
CA ALA A 32 10.20 -4.56 -14.86
C ALA A 32 9.05 -5.12 -14.01
N ALA A 33 9.17 -6.36 -13.53
CA ALA A 33 8.19 -6.97 -12.65
C ALA A 33 8.08 -6.23 -11.31
N CYS A 34 9.22 -5.93 -10.65
CA CYS A 34 9.23 -5.15 -9.41
C CYS A 34 8.58 -3.78 -9.60
N LYS A 35 8.90 -3.07 -10.70
CA LYS A 35 8.27 -1.78 -11.01
C LYS A 35 6.75 -1.89 -11.17
N ALA A 36 6.26 -2.93 -11.86
CA ALA A 36 4.82 -3.13 -12.04
C ALA A 36 4.10 -3.39 -10.70
N VAL A 37 4.74 -4.10 -9.77
CA VAL A 37 4.24 -4.29 -8.39
C VAL A 37 4.17 -2.95 -7.67
N ASP A 38 5.24 -2.16 -7.74
CA ASP A 38 5.33 -0.84 -7.10
C ASP A 38 4.25 0.13 -7.62
N ASP A 39 4.08 0.21 -8.95
CA ASP A 39 3.06 1.06 -9.59
C ASP A 39 1.63 0.63 -9.23
N THR A 40 1.40 -0.68 -9.05
CA THR A 40 0.09 -1.23 -8.66
C THR A 40 -0.25 -0.90 -7.22
N LEU A 41 0.71 -1.09 -6.30
CA LEU A 41 0.54 -0.74 -4.89
C LEU A 41 0.29 0.75 -4.72
N HIS A 42 1.05 1.59 -5.45
CA HIS A 42 0.82 3.03 -5.47
C HIS A 42 -0.59 3.39 -5.95
N SER A 43 -1.03 2.79 -7.07
CA SER A 43 -2.37 3.04 -7.61
C SER A 43 -3.49 2.63 -6.66
N LEU A 44 -3.35 1.50 -5.97
CA LEU A 44 -4.30 1.06 -4.95
C LEU A 44 -4.35 2.04 -3.77
N MET A 45 -3.21 2.51 -3.31
CA MET A 45 -3.15 3.45 -2.18
C MET A 45 -3.77 4.80 -2.54
N MET A 46 -3.55 5.32 -3.76
CA MET A 46 -4.23 6.52 -4.22
C MET A 46 -5.75 6.36 -4.24
N LEU A 47 -6.26 5.16 -4.58
CA LEU A 47 -7.70 4.88 -4.55
C LEU A 47 -8.24 4.87 -3.12
N VAL A 48 -7.51 4.24 -2.18
CA VAL A 48 -7.90 4.14 -0.77
C VAL A 48 -7.88 5.49 -0.07
N GLU A 49 -6.92 6.34 -0.39
CA GLU A 49 -6.85 7.71 0.13
C GLU A 49 -7.88 8.66 -0.52
N GLY A 50 -8.60 8.21 -1.55
CA GLY A 50 -9.55 9.04 -2.29
C GLY A 50 -8.87 10.09 -3.19
N VAL A 51 -7.58 9.94 -3.48
CA VAL A 51 -6.82 10.80 -4.41
C VAL A 51 -7.29 10.58 -5.85
N VAL A 52 -7.52 9.33 -6.23
CA VAL A 52 -8.20 9.01 -7.50
C VAL A 52 -9.69 8.94 -7.23
N GLY A 53 -10.49 9.58 -8.08
CA GLY A 53 -11.94 9.52 -7.97
C GLY A 53 -12.44 8.07 -7.92
N SER A 54 -13.41 7.81 -7.04
CA SER A 54 -14.08 6.52 -6.92
C SER A 54 -14.60 6.05 -8.29
N PRO A 55 -14.28 4.81 -8.73
CA PRO A 55 -14.88 4.26 -9.93
C PRO A 55 -16.39 4.08 -9.72
N GLY A 56 -17.20 5.00 -10.23
CA GLY A 56 -18.66 4.90 -10.20
C GLY A 56 -19.22 4.02 -11.32
N ASP A 57 -20.49 3.65 -11.21
CA ASP A 57 -21.21 3.13 -12.36
C ASP A 57 -21.34 4.20 -13.46
N GLU A 58 -21.41 3.78 -14.73
CA GLU A 58 -21.57 4.72 -15.85
C GLU A 58 -22.89 5.53 -15.76
N SER A 59 -23.87 5.02 -15.00
CA SER A 59 -25.15 5.68 -14.71
C SER A 59 -25.07 6.80 -13.66
N GLY A 60 -23.95 6.95 -12.95
CA GLY A 60 -23.77 7.97 -11.90
C GLY A 60 -24.66 7.80 -10.67
N GLY A 61 -25.18 6.60 -10.44
CA GLY A 61 -26.07 6.26 -9.33
C GLY A 61 -25.39 5.46 -8.22
N ILE A 62 -24.18 4.95 -8.45
CA ILE A 62 -23.44 4.12 -7.50
C ILE A 62 -22.00 4.62 -7.40
N ASP A 63 -21.62 5.05 -6.20
CA ASP A 63 -20.22 5.35 -5.85
C ASP A 63 -19.56 4.10 -5.26
N PHE A 64 -18.38 3.75 -5.77
CA PHE A 64 -17.53 2.71 -5.18
C PHE A 64 -16.55 3.33 -4.20
N GLU A 65 -16.70 3.01 -2.93
CA GLU A 65 -15.79 3.45 -1.88
C GLU A 65 -15.10 2.26 -1.24
N VAL A 66 -13.78 2.35 -1.06
CA VAL A 66 -12.98 1.37 -0.33
C VAL A 66 -12.23 2.11 0.76
N ASP A 67 -12.24 1.54 1.95
CA ASP A 67 -11.43 2.00 3.07
C ASP A 67 -10.57 0.84 3.59
N LEU A 68 -9.31 1.14 3.92
CA LEU A 68 -8.40 0.22 4.59
C LEU A 68 -8.21 0.69 6.03
N VAL A 69 -8.42 -0.22 6.98
CA VAL A 69 -8.31 0.10 8.41
C VAL A 69 -7.13 -0.66 9.00
N GLY A 70 -6.14 0.08 9.51
CA GLY A 70 -5.03 -0.47 10.28
C GLY A 70 -5.40 -0.62 11.74
N GLN A 71 -4.94 -1.71 12.37
CA GLN A 71 -5.10 -1.95 13.80
C GLN A 71 -3.76 -2.28 14.46
N LEU A 72 -3.49 -1.64 15.59
CA LEU A 72 -2.47 -2.10 16.52
C LEU A 72 -3.11 -3.05 17.51
N VAL A 73 -2.66 -4.29 17.49
CA VAL A 73 -3.16 -5.34 18.37
C VAL A 73 -2.03 -5.78 19.28
N ASP A 74 -2.29 -5.78 20.58
CA ASP A 74 -1.42 -6.44 21.55
C ASP A 74 -1.44 -7.95 21.27
N SER A 75 -0.29 -8.52 20.91
CA SER A 75 -0.20 -9.90 20.46
C SER A 75 -0.40 -10.93 21.57
N GLU A 76 -0.20 -10.57 22.84
CA GLU A 76 -0.36 -11.48 23.98
C GLU A 76 -1.82 -11.56 24.42
N THR A 77 -2.52 -10.43 24.41
CA THR A 77 -3.89 -10.31 24.93
C THR A 77 -4.96 -10.26 23.82
N GLY A 78 -4.55 -9.98 22.58
CA GLY A 78 -5.46 -9.74 21.46
C GLY A 78 -6.19 -8.40 21.54
N GLN A 79 -5.83 -7.53 22.48
CA GLN A 79 -6.49 -6.24 22.67
C GLN A 79 -6.13 -5.29 21.53
N VAL A 80 -7.13 -4.71 20.88
CA VAL A 80 -6.93 -3.61 19.94
C VAL A 80 -6.59 -2.35 20.73
N LEU A 81 -5.33 -1.90 20.60
CA LEU A 81 -4.80 -0.71 21.25
C LEU A 81 -5.13 0.55 20.46
N HIS A 82 -5.25 0.41 19.14
CA HIS A 82 -5.54 1.52 18.23
C HIS A 82 -6.14 1.02 16.91
N THR A 83 -7.05 1.81 16.34
CA THR A 83 -7.66 1.58 15.03
C THR A 83 -7.65 2.89 14.27
N GLU A 84 -7.20 2.85 13.02
CA GLU A 84 -7.12 4.03 12.17
C GLU A 84 -7.53 3.67 10.74
N SER A 85 -8.49 4.41 10.20
CA SER A 85 -8.81 4.40 8.77
C SER A 85 -7.68 5.07 8.00
N LEU A 86 -7.32 4.51 6.85
CA LEU A 86 -6.34 5.12 5.94
C LEU A 86 -7.01 6.10 4.97
N ARG A 87 -8.35 6.13 4.91
CA ARG A 87 -9.11 7.12 4.16
C ARG A 87 -9.00 8.51 4.80
N ASP A 88 -8.98 9.54 3.96
CA ASP A 88 -8.89 10.97 4.37
C ASP A 88 -7.67 11.29 5.27
N GLY A 89 -6.64 10.45 5.19
CA GLY A 89 -5.42 10.53 5.98
C GLY A 89 -4.36 11.46 5.41
N ASP A 90 -3.53 12.05 6.27
CA ASP A 90 -2.47 12.99 5.90
C ASP A 90 -1.18 12.25 5.46
N GLY A 91 -1.30 11.24 4.58
CA GLY A 91 -0.17 10.71 3.81
C GLY A 91 0.27 9.26 4.02
N ALA A 92 -0.64 8.28 4.10
CA ALA A 92 -0.22 6.87 3.93
C ALA A 92 0.50 6.68 2.57
N CYS A 93 0.11 7.39 1.51
CA CYS A 93 0.85 7.53 0.25
C CYS A 93 2.11 8.38 0.36
N MET A 94 2.20 9.37 1.25
CA MET A 94 3.45 10.15 1.45
C MET A 94 4.56 9.26 2.02
N GLY A 95 4.21 8.29 2.86
CA GLY A 95 5.14 7.24 3.29
C GLY A 95 5.64 6.39 2.11
N LEU A 96 4.76 6.09 1.15
CA LEU A 96 5.11 5.37 -0.07
C LEU A 96 5.93 6.20 -1.06
N ALA A 97 5.57 7.46 -1.31
CA ALA A 97 6.28 8.35 -2.22
C ALA A 97 7.72 8.56 -1.74
N GLY A 98 7.90 8.87 -0.44
CA GLY A 98 9.23 8.93 0.16
C GLY A 98 9.97 7.58 0.11
N TRP A 99 9.27 6.45 0.17
CA TRP A 99 9.91 5.13 0.05
C TRP A 99 10.34 4.81 -1.39
N LEU A 100 9.51 5.11 -2.39
CA LEU A 100 9.84 4.99 -3.83
C LEU A 100 10.95 5.96 -4.25
N GLU A 101 11.04 7.13 -3.62
CA GLU A 101 12.10 8.13 -3.83
C GLU A 101 13.38 7.82 -3.02
N GLY A 102 13.35 6.81 -2.15
CA GLY A 102 14.49 6.37 -1.34
C GLY A 102 14.76 7.20 -0.08
N ASP A 103 13.83 8.08 0.31
CA ASP A 103 13.94 8.97 1.47
C ASP A 103 14.02 8.24 2.82
N TYR A 104 13.56 6.99 2.88
CA TYR A 104 13.65 6.16 4.08
C TYR A 104 14.81 5.15 4.04
N GLY A 105 15.63 5.18 2.98
CA GLY A 105 16.71 4.22 2.74
C GLY A 105 16.22 2.82 2.38
N ASP A 106 17.16 1.89 2.21
CA ASP A 106 16.85 0.46 2.15
C ASP A 106 16.31 0.03 3.52
N LEU A 107 15.02 -0.24 3.60
CA LEU A 107 14.49 -0.99 4.74
C LEU A 107 14.94 -2.44 4.57
N LEU A 108 16.12 -2.70 5.17
CA LEU A 108 16.96 -3.90 5.21
C LEU A 108 18.06 -3.98 4.14
#